data_AF-A0A5K0YAF8-F1
#
_entry.id   AF-A0A5K0YAF8-F1
#
_cell.length_a   1.000
_cell.length_b   1.000
_cell.length_c   1.000
_cell.angle_alpha   90.00
_cell.angle_beta   90.00
_cell.angle_gamma   90.00
#
_symmetry.space_group_name_H-M   'P 1'
#
loop_
_entity.id
_entity.type
_entity.pdbx_description
1 polymer ?
#
loop_
_entity_poly.entity_id
_entity_poly.type
_entity_poly.pdbx_seq_one_letter_code
_entity_poly.pdbx_strand_id
1 'polypeptide(L)'
;MYGHIDGTTPTPPKYIYREVQKTVVGDKGEISFEYETLTENNLEYEVWLAHDQSLVAYITSTLSEELLGGIDDDLTALELWSTLATTYSQ
;
A
#
# COMPACT_ATOMS: atom_id res chain seq x y z
N MET A 1 -8.33 -4.23 -11.62
CA MET A 1 -7.05 -3.55 -11.33
C MET A 1 -6.75 -3.76 -9.85
N TYR A 2 -5.51 -4.02 -9.46
CA TYR A 2 -5.10 -3.95 -8.06
C TYR A 2 -4.69 -2.49 -7.78
N GLY A 3 -5.20 -1.85 -6.72
CA GLY A 3 -4.77 -0.48 -6.37
C GLY A 3 -5.86 0.38 -5.70
N HIS A 4 -5.45 1.54 -5.17
CA HIS A 4 -6.31 2.48 -4.43
C HIS A 4 -7.36 3.18 -5.32
N ILE A 5 -7.22 3.08 -6.65
CA ILE A 5 -7.94 3.89 -7.64
C ILE A 5 -9.46 3.71 -7.60
N ASP A 6 -9.97 2.57 -7.16
CA ASP A 6 -11.42 2.33 -7.02
C ASP A 6 -11.89 2.09 -5.57
N GLY A 7 -10.97 2.16 -4.60
CA GLY A 7 -11.27 1.86 -3.19
C GLY A 7 -11.71 0.41 -2.90
N THR A 8 -11.67 -0.49 -3.89
CA THR A 8 -12.15 -1.88 -3.75
C THR A 8 -11.07 -2.82 -3.22
N THR A 9 -9.79 -2.45 -3.36
CA THR A 9 -8.66 -3.20 -2.80
C THR A 9 -8.20 -2.55 -1.50
N PRO A 10 -8.43 -3.17 -0.32
CA PRO A 10 -7.94 -2.62 0.94
C PRO A 10 -6.41 -2.60 0.96
N THR A 11 -5.85 -1.49 1.42
CA THR A 11 -4.40 -1.34 1.61
C THR A 11 -3.91 -2.39 2.61
N PRO A 12 -2.88 -3.18 2.28
CA PRO A 12 -2.27 -4.10 3.23
C PRO A 12 -1.76 -3.35 4.48
N PRO A 13 -1.72 -3.98 5.66
CA PRO A 13 -1.14 -3.33 6.84
C PRO A 13 0.36 -3.09 6.61
N LYS A 14 0.86 -1.93 7.05
CA LYS A 14 2.28 -1.56 6.90
C LYS A 14 3.22 -2.48 7.69
N TYR A 15 2.75 -2.97 8.83
CA TYR A 15 3.49 -3.87 9.70
C TYR A 15 2.71 -5.14 9.94
N ILE A 16 3.42 -6.26 10.07
CA ILE A 16 2.88 -7.54 10.48
C ILE A 16 3.56 -8.02 11.76
N TYR A 17 2.83 -8.79 12.55
CA TYR A 17 3.34 -9.38 13.78
C TYR A 17 3.74 -10.83 13.51
N ARG A 18 4.97 -11.18 13.85
CA ARG A 18 5.46 -12.56 13.81
C ARG A 18 5.75 -13.02 15.22
N GLU A 19 5.13 -14.12 15.64
CA GLU A 19 5.52 -14.80 16.87
C GLU A 19 6.74 -15.67 16.60
N VAL A 20 7.78 -15.46 17.41
CA VAL A 20 9.02 -16.22 17.37
C VAL A 20 9.18 -16.95 18.69
N GLN A 21 9.34 -18.27 18.60
CA GLN A 21 9.65 -19.08 19.77
C GLN A 21 11.14 -18.98 20.08
N LYS A 22 11.45 -18.53 21.29
CA LYS A 22 12.80 -18.42 21.81
C LYS A 22 13.04 -19.52 22.83
N THR A 23 14.08 -20.31 22.59
CA THR A 23 14.53 -21.31 23.56
C THR A 23 15.40 -20.63 24.61
N VAL A 24 15.01 -20.75 25.87
CA VAL A 24 15.76 -20.23 27.02
C VAL A 24 16.25 -21.39 27.85
N VAL A 25 17.56 -21.44 28.07
CA VAL A 25 18.22 -22.44 28.91
C VAL A 25 18.42 -21.83 30.30
N GLY A 26 17.73 -22.37 31.29
CA GLY A 26 17.88 -21.99 32.69
C GLY A 26 19.17 -22.53 33.30
N ASP A 27 19.57 -21.98 34.45
CA ASP A 27 20.85 -22.25 35.12
C ASP A 27 21.12 -23.74 35.45
N LYS A 28 20.07 -24.57 35.49
CA LYS A 28 20.17 -26.02 35.74
C LYS A 28 20.08 -26.89 34.47
N GLY A 29 20.17 -26.28 33.29
CA GLY A 29 19.95 -26.97 32.02
C GLY A 29 18.47 -27.24 31.71
N GLU A 30 17.55 -26.61 32.44
CA GLU A 30 16.13 -26.63 32.15
C GLU A 30 15.86 -25.84 30.86
N ILE A 31 15.18 -26.45 29.89
CA ILE A 31 14.80 -25.79 28.64
C ILE A 31 13.38 -25.27 28.80
N SER A 32 13.21 -23.96 28.64
CA SER A 32 11.92 -23.28 28.58
C SER A 32 11.75 -22.61 27.22
N PHE A 33 10.50 -22.44 26.81
CA PHE A 33 10.17 -21.73 25.57
C PHE A 33 9.44 -20.45 25.92
N GLU A 34 9.99 -19.34 25.46
CA GLU A 34 9.36 -18.03 25.50
C GLU A 34 8.86 -17.67 24.11
N TYR A 35 7.77 -16.89 24.05
CA TYR A 35 7.26 -16.36 22.78
C TYR A 35 7.51 -14.87 22.75
N GLU A 36 8.16 -14.40 21.70
CA GLU A 36 8.40 -12.99 21.45
C GLU A 36 7.63 -12.58 20.20
N THR A 37 6.85 -11.51 20.28
CA THR A 37 6.17 -10.94 19.12
C THR A 37 7.05 -9.88 18.48
N LEU A 38 7.58 -10.16 17.29
CA LEU A 38 8.34 -9.21 16.50
C LEU A 38 7.41 -8.43 15.57
N THR A 39 7.68 -7.15 15.42
CA THR A 39 7.04 -6.30 14.41
C THR A 39 7.94 -6.26 13.17
N GLU A 40 7.41 -6.68 12.03
CA GLU A 40 8.14 -6.73 10.74
C GLU A 40 7.46 -5.81 9.72
N ASN A 41 8.24 -5.28 8.77
CA ASN A 41 7.68 -4.56 7.62
C ASN A 41 6.94 -5.55 6.71
N ASN A 42 5.78 -5.14 6.20
CA ASN A 42 5.01 -5.96 5.28
C ASN A 42 5.51 -5.77 3.83
N LEU A 43 6.09 -6.81 3.23
CA LEU A 43 6.50 -6.77 1.82
C LEU A 43 5.31 -6.57 0.87
N GLU A 44 4.12 -7.07 1.23
CA GLU A 44 2.91 -6.87 0.42
C GLU A 44 2.50 -5.39 0.36
N TYR A 45 2.72 -4.64 1.46
CA TYR A 45 2.50 -3.20 1.49
C TYR A 45 3.46 -2.46 0.56
N GLU A 46 4.75 -2.83 0.56
CA GLU A 46 5.76 -2.22 -0.33
C GLU A 46 5.45 -2.49 -1.81
N VAL A 47 5.05 -3.72 -2.15
CA VAL A 47 4.65 -4.07 -3.52
C VAL A 47 3.37 -3.32 -3.93
N TRP A 48 2.38 -3.24 -3.03
CA TRP A 48 1.16 -2.47 -3.26
C TRP A 48 1.47 -0.99 -3.50
N LEU A 49 2.33 -0.39 -2.68
CA LEU A 49 2.73 1.01 -2.80
C LEU A 49 3.49 1.26 -4.10
N ALA A 50 4.43 0.39 -4.48
CA ALA A 50 5.17 0.52 -5.73
C ALA A 50 4.24 0.43 -6.94
N HIS A 51 3.25 -0.46 -6.90
CA HIS A 51 2.24 -0.57 -7.97
C HIS A 51 1.37 0.69 -8.06
N ASP A 52 0.90 1.18 -6.92
CA ASP A 52 0.09 2.40 -6.83
C ASP A 52 0.86 3.62 -7.38
N GLN A 53 2.10 3.82 -6.95
CA GLN A 53 2.96 4.90 -7.45
C GLN A 53 3.27 4.76 -8.96
N SER A 54 3.45 3.54 -9.45
CA SER A 54 3.68 3.30 -10.88
C SER A 54 2.45 3.66 -11.71
N LEU A 55 1.24 3.34 -11.22
CA LEU A 55 -0.01 3.75 -11.86
C LEU A 55 -0.14 5.27 -11.86
N VAL A 56 0.05 5.93 -10.71
CA VAL A 56 0.03 7.40 -10.61
C VAL A 56 1.00 8.02 -11.63
N ALA A 57 2.24 7.54 -11.70
CA ALA A 57 3.25 8.04 -12.64
C ALA A 57 2.86 7.81 -14.11
N TYR A 58 2.31 6.64 -14.45
CA TYR A 58 1.82 6.33 -15.79
C TYR A 58 0.71 7.30 -16.20
N ILE A 59 -0.22 7.58 -15.30
CA ILE A 59 -1.35 8.48 -15.52
C ILE A 59 -0.87 9.92 -15.68
N THR A 60 -0.04 10.42 -14.77
CA THR A 60 0.51 11.79 -14.86
C THR A 60 1.41 11.99 -16.09
N SER A 61 2.00 10.91 -16.62
CA SER A 61 2.85 10.99 -17.82
C SER A 61 2.08 10.84 -19.14
N THR A 62 0.90 10.20 -19.11
CA THR A 62 0.02 10.07 -20.28
C THR A 62 -1.01 11.19 -20.39
N LEU A 63 -1.38 11.82 -19.28
CA LEU A 63 -2.17 13.05 -19.26
C LEU A 63 -1.28 14.22 -19.70
N SER A 64 -1.73 14.98 -20.70
CA SER A 64 -1.03 16.19 -21.14
C SER A 64 -1.18 17.33 -20.14
N GLU A 65 -0.26 18.31 -20.15
CA GLU A 65 -0.33 19.53 -19.35
C GLU A 65 -1.63 20.32 -19.59
N GLU A 66 -2.22 20.21 -20.78
CA GLU A 66 -3.53 20.79 -21.13
C GLU A 66 -4.69 20.13 -20.35
N LEU A 67 -4.56 18.83 -20.08
CA LEU A 67 -5.51 18.05 -19.29
C LEU A 67 -5.34 18.28 -17.79
N LEU A 68 -4.08 18.33 -17.32
CA LEU A 68 -3.76 18.60 -15.91
C LEU A 68 -3.99 20.06 -15.52
N GLY A 69 -3.79 21.00 -16.44
CA GLY A 69 -4.03 22.43 -16.20
C GLY A 69 -5.51 22.82 -16.12
N GLY A 70 -6.43 21.93 -16.51
CA GLY A 70 -7.87 22.10 -16.34
C GLY A 70 -8.44 21.41 -15.09
N ILE A 71 -7.60 20.67 -14.36
CA ILE A 71 -7.98 19.92 -13.16
C ILE A 71 -7.56 20.74 -11.94
N ASP A 72 -8.53 21.03 -11.08
CA ASP A 72 -8.33 21.77 -9.84
C ASP A 72 -7.38 21.00 -8.89
N ASP A 73 -6.34 21.67 -8.40
CA ASP A 73 -5.28 21.12 -7.56
C ASP A 73 -5.78 20.64 -6.19
N ASP A 74 -7.00 21.03 -5.80
CA ASP A 74 -7.65 20.65 -4.54
C ASP A 74 -8.47 19.35 -4.63
N LEU A 75 -8.51 18.68 -5.79
CA LEU A 75 -9.31 17.47 -5.97
C LEU A 75 -8.74 16.27 -5.22
N THR A 76 -9.63 15.55 -4.53
CA THR A 76 -9.28 14.23 -3.99
C THR A 76 -9.06 13.23 -5.13
N ALA A 77 -8.27 12.18 -4.87
CA ALA A 77 -8.00 11.14 -5.86
C ALA A 77 -9.28 10.59 -6.52
N LEU A 78 -10.35 10.41 -5.74
CA LEU A 78 -11.64 9.92 -6.24
C LEU A 78 -12.32 10.88 -7.22
N GLU A 79 -12.26 12.19 -6.95
CA GLU A 79 -12.87 13.21 -7.81
C GLU A 79 -12.11 13.39 -9.11
N LEU A 80 -10.78 13.32 -9.05
CA LEU A 80 -9.91 13.27 -10.22
C LEU A 80 -10.27 12.09 -11.13
N TRP A 81 -10.36 10.88 -10.55
CA TRP A 81 -10.68 9.67 -11.28
C TRP A 81 -12.08 9.68 -11.89
N SER A 82 -13.05 10.18 -11.14
CA SER A 82 -14.44 10.30 -11.61
C SER A 82 -14.56 11.29 -12.77
N THR A 83 -13.83 12.41 -12.71
CA THR A 83 -13.82 13.43 -13.76
C THR A 83 -13.17 12.91 -15.04
N LEU A 84 -12.01 12.25 -14.93
CA LEU A 84 -11.34 11.64 -16.07
C LEU A 84 -12.19 10.51 -16.69
N ALA A 85 -12.76 9.64 -15.87
CA ALA A 85 -13.65 8.58 -16.33
C ALA A 85 -14.88 9.15 -17.07
N THR A 86 -15.50 10.21 -16.54
CA THR A 86 -16.65 10.86 -17.19
C THR A 86 -16.27 11.53 -18.50
N THR A 87 -15.07 12.11 -18.57
CA THR A 87 -14.59 12.85 -19.76
C THR A 87 -14.18 11.91 -20.90
N TYR A 88 -13.64 10.73 -20.58
CA TYR A 88 -13.05 9.81 -21.57
C TYR A 88 -13.78 8.46 -21.72
N SER A 89 -14.89 8.25 -21.00
CA SER A 89 -15.80 7.12 -21.21
C SER A 89 -16.57 7.29 -22.53
N GLN A 90 -16.00 6.83 -23.64
CA GLN A 90 -16.73 6.59 -24.89
C GLN A 90 -17.39 5.21 -24.93
#